data_AF-A0A915KAN7-F1
#
_entry.id   AF-A0A915KAN7-F1
#
_cell.length_a   1.000
_cell.length_b   1.000
_cell.length_c   1.000
_cell.angle_alpha   90.00
_cell.angle_beta   90.00
_cell.angle_gamma   90.00
#
_symmetry.space_group_name_H-M   'P 1'
#
loop_
_entity.id
_entity.type
_entity.pdbx_description
1 polymer ?
#
loop_
_entity_poly.entity_id
_entity_poly.type
_entity_poly.pdbx_seq_one_letter_code
_entity_poly.pdbx_strand_id
1 'polypeptide(L)'
;MASLLGCGVGAGTGGAGASQLKNIDVVMIPGFDRPMAYSIGRSCAEPTFRILYNGSLAYSFDIGNIHFVQLQNYPSYENYWYSKVYSRNSSDYCPYKGMITFNIRSSLDWLENDLREASTQDKHIVLCFHDPCEYFKFDAGAERFKRLIIEYHVAGIFAGHFRYKHGIYRHFPKRYADVPIFACGAPIYGTFLRVIFYPRNQTMMSENYW
;
A
#
# COMPACT_ATOMS: atom_id res chain seq x y z
N MET A 1 22.12 -19.43 13.39
CA MET A 1 21.66 -20.76 12.93
C MET A 1 20.22 -20.94 13.40
N ALA A 2 19.25 -20.73 12.52
CA ALA A 2 17.83 -20.90 12.85
C ALA A 2 17.37 -22.29 12.40
N SER A 3 16.74 -23.01 13.33
CA SER A 3 16.31 -24.40 13.21
C SER A 3 15.06 -24.52 12.33
N LEU A 4 15.09 -25.46 11.39
CA LEU A 4 13.94 -25.96 10.63
C LEU A 4 13.11 -26.88 11.54
N LEU A 5 11.85 -26.54 11.78
CA LEU A 5 10.88 -27.46 12.39
C LEU A 5 10.11 -28.22 11.31
N GLY A 6 10.09 -29.54 11.49
CA GLY A 6 9.64 -30.54 10.53
C GLY A 6 8.14 -30.77 10.49
N CYS A 7 7.72 -31.37 9.38
CA CYS A 7 6.37 -31.84 9.13
C CYS A 7 6.20 -33.22 9.78
N GLY A 8 5.40 -33.30 10.84
CA GLY A 8 5.01 -34.57 11.48
C GLY A 8 3.75 -35.14 10.84
N VAL A 9 3.82 -36.38 10.37
CA VAL A 9 2.70 -37.17 9.86
C VAL A 9 2.00 -37.84 11.04
N GLY A 10 0.70 -37.57 11.22
CA GLY A 10 -0.15 -38.25 12.18
C GLY A 10 -1.48 -38.64 11.53
N ALA A 11 -1.69 -39.94 11.34
CA ALA A 11 -2.95 -40.50 10.87
C ALA A 11 -4.01 -40.41 11.97
N GLY A 12 -5.21 -39.92 11.63
CA GLY A 12 -6.36 -39.86 12.52
C GLY A 12 -7.63 -39.55 11.74
N THR A 13 -8.57 -40.49 11.77
CA THR A 13 -9.84 -40.53 11.04
C THR A 13 -10.90 -39.57 11.60
N GLY A 14 -11.67 -38.96 10.69
CA GLY A 14 -13.06 -38.55 10.95
C GLY A 14 -13.33 -37.05 11.18
N GLY A 15 -14.26 -36.51 10.38
CA GLY A 15 -15.00 -35.29 10.71
C GLY A 15 -14.66 -34.08 9.84
N ALA A 16 -15.65 -33.61 9.07
CA ALA A 16 -15.58 -32.43 8.20
C ALA A 16 -15.02 -31.20 8.94
N GLY A 17 -13.76 -30.86 8.65
CA GLY A 17 -13.10 -29.67 9.17
C GLY A 17 -13.38 -28.47 8.29
N ALA A 18 -14.23 -27.56 8.77
CA ALA A 18 -14.28 -26.20 8.27
C ALA A 18 -12.86 -25.63 8.25
N SER A 19 -12.44 -25.11 7.09
CA SER A 19 -11.12 -24.54 6.85
C SER A 19 -10.84 -23.42 7.85
N GLN A 20 -10.03 -23.71 8.88
CA GLN A 20 -9.48 -22.68 9.74
C GLN A 20 -8.45 -21.88 8.93
N LEU A 21 -8.80 -20.63 8.60
CA LEU A 21 -7.84 -19.59 8.23
C LEU A 21 -6.93 -19.35 9.45
N LYS A 22 -5.84 -20.11 9.55
CA LYS A 22 -4.80 -19.88 10.54
C LYS A 22 -3.56 -19.30 9.88
N ASN A 23 -3.06 -18.24 10.51
CA ASN A 23 -1.85 -17.47 10.24
C ASN A 23 -2.06 -16.21 9.38
N ILE A 24 -2.47 -15.13 10.06
CA ILE A 24 -2.24 -13.76 9.58
C ILE A 24 -0.75 -13.50 9.81
N ASP A 25 0.07 -13.69 8.77
CA ASP A 25 1.45 -13.22 8.78
C ASP A 25 1.42 -11.70 8.60
N VAL A 26 1.63 -10.95 9.68
CA VAL A 26 1.90 -9.51 9.60
C VAL A 26 3.35 -9.36 9.13
N VAL A 27 3.54 -8.95 7.88
CA VAL A 27 4.89 -8.77 7.33
C VAL A 27 5.40 -7.39 7.69
N MET A 28 6.37 -7.35 8.61
CA MET A 28 7.22 -6.18 8.83
C MET A 28 8.21 -6.07 7.66
N ILE A 29 8.23 -4.92 6.98
CA ILE A 29 9.32 -4.65 6.03
C ILE A 29 10.54 -4.23 6.87
N PRO A 30 11.73 -4.84 6.69
CA PRO A 30 12.92 -4.44 7.42
C PRO A 30 13.19 -2.94 7.27
N GLY A 31 13.29 -2.22 8.40
CA GLY A 31 13.46 -0.76 8.42
C GLY A 31 12.16 0.06 8.39
N PHE A 32 10.99 -0.58 8.47
CA PHE A 32 9.70 0.08 8.62
C PHE A 32 9.18 -0.13 10.05
N ASP A 33 8.81 0.98 10.70
CA ASP A 33 8.38 0.98 12.10
C ASP A 33 6.98 0.36 12.29
N ARG A 34 6.23 0.18 11.19
CA ARG A 34 4.84 -0.27 11.21
C ARG A 34 4.58 -1.40 10.21
N PRO A 35 3.65 -2.31 10.53
CA PRO A 35 3.26 -3.36 9.61
C PRO A 35 2.46 -2.80 8.43
N MET A 36 2.66 -3.40 7.26
CA MET A 36 1.85 -3.10 6.08
C MET A 36 0.39 -3.54 6.30
N ALA A 37 -0.55 -2.78 5.76
CA ALA A 37 -1.99 -2.93 5.92
C ALA A 37 -2.59 -4.12 5.14
N TYR A 38 -2.19 -5.34 5.49
CA TYR A 38 -2.74 -6.54 4.89
C TYR A 38 -2.66 -7.77 5.78
N SER A 39 -3.46 -8.78 5.42
CA SER A 39 -3.38 -10.12 5.96
C SER A 39 -3.06 -11.12 4.86
N ILE A 40 -2.34 -12.17 5.24
CA ILE A 40 -2.09 -13.35 4.42
C ILE A 40 -3.01 -14.46 4.91
N GLY A 41 -3.74 -15.09 3.99
CA GLY A 41 -4.46 -16.34 4.24
C GLY A 41 -3.82 -17.47 3.44
N ARG A 42 -3.59 -18.62 4.06
CA ARG A 42 -3.11 -19.83 3.37
C ARG A 42 -4.09 -20.98 3.57
N SER A 43 -4.39 -21.71 2.51
CA SER A 43 -5.09 -23.00 2.61
C SER A 43 -4.46 -24.03 1.69
N CYS A 44 -4.38 -25.27 2.16
CA CYS A 44 -3.93 -26.41 1.37
C CYS A 44 -5.08 -27.42 1.32
N ALA A 45 -5.66 -27.60 0.15
CA ALA A 45 -6.53 -28.74 -0.14
C ALA A 45 -5.90 -29.43 -1.35
N GLU A 46 -5.35 -30.63 -1.16
CA GLU A 46 -4.76 -31.42 -2.25
C GLU A 46 -5.70 -31.42 -3.47
N PRO A 47 -5.22 -31.09 -4.69
CA PRO A 47 -3.82 -30.84 -5.09
C PRO A 47 -3.42 -29.35 -5.17
N THR A 48 -4.20 -28.42 -4.61
CA THR A 48 -3.99 -26.97 -4.78
C THR A 48 -3.76 -26.22 -3.48
N PHE A 49 -2.66 -25.48 -3.39
CA PHE A 49 -2.50 -24.45 -2.36
C PHE A 49 -3.16 -23.13 -2.80
N ARG A 50 -3.69 -22.37 -1.86
CA ARG A 50 -4.22 -21.02 -2.08
C ARG A 50 -3.55 -20.03 -1.14
N ILE A 51 -3.09 -18.92 -1.68
CA ILE A 51 -2.59 -17.77 -0.93
C ILE A 51 -3.51 -16.59 -1.24
N LEU A 52 -3.99 -15.92 -0.19
CA LEU A 52 -4.78 -14.70 -0.30
C LEU A 52 -4.01 -13.55 0.34
N TYR A 53 -3.72 -12.52 -0.44
CA TYR A 53 -3.32 -11.20 0.06
C TYR A 53 -4.58 -10.34 0.15
N ASN A 54 -4.95 -9.92 1.36
CA ASN A 54 -6.16 -9.15 1.59
C ASN A 54 -5.87 -7.88 2.40
N GLY A 55 -6.26 -6.73 1.87
CA GLY A 55 -6.03 -5.43 2.50
C GLY A 55 -5.60 -4.39 1.49
N SER A 56 -5.23 -3.21 1.95
CA SER A 56 -4.79 -2.16 1.04
C SER A 56 -3.32 -2.34 0.62
N LEU A 57 -2.50 -3.07 1.38
CA LEU A 57 -1.04 -3.10 1.23
C LEU A 57 -0.38 -1.71 1.40
N ALA A 58 -1.10 -0.72 1.93
CA ALA A 58 -0.50 0.55 2.33
C ALA A 58 0.44 0.35 3.51
N TYR A 59 1.41 1.24 3.67
CA TYR A 59 2.36 1.20 4.79
C TYR A 59 2.86 2.59 5.12
N SER A 60 3.43 2.73 6.31
CA SER A 60 4.02 3.99 6.77
C SER A 60 5.28 3.74 7.60
N PHE A 61 6.10 4.77 7.74
CA PHE A 61 7.37 4.75 8.47
C PHE A 61 7.80 6.16 8.85
N ASP A 62 8.67 6.26 9.85
CA ASP A 62 9.15 7.55 10.33
C ASP A 62 10.61 7.80 9.93
N ILE A 63 10.92 9.05 9.58
CA ILE A 63 12.30 9.55 9.55
C ILE A 63 12.35 10.81 10.42
N GLY A 64 12.91 10.67 11.62
CA GLY A 64 12.93 11.75 12.61
C GLY A 64 11.51 12.17 13.02
N ASN A 65 11.14 13.42 12.73
CA ASN A 65 9.79 13.94 13.02
C ASN A 65 8.84 13.92 11.81
N ILE A 66 9.21 13.23 10.72
CA ILE A 66 8.39 13.13 9.51
C ILE A 66 7.81 11.72 9.44
N HIS A 67 6.49 11.64 9.28
CA HIS A 67 5.74 10.42 9.07
C HIS A 67 5.41 10.28 7.58
N PHE A 68 5.99 9.26 6.94
CA PHE A 68 5.77 8.97 5.53
C PHE A 68 4.72 7.87 5.40
N VAL A 69 3.75 8.10 4.50
CA VAL A 69 2.69 7.14 4.19
C VAL A 69 2.74 6.80 2.71
N GLN A 70 2.88 5.53 2.37
CA GLN A 70 2.72 5.01 1.03
C GLN A 70 1.37 4.32 0.90
N LEU A 71 0.50 4.86 0.04
CA LEU A 71 -0.76 4.21 -0.35
C LEU A 71 -0.56 3.43 -1.65
N GLN A 72 -1.61 2.72 -2.06
CA GLN A 72 -1.68 2.06 -3.36
C GLN A 72 -1.74 3.04 -4.52
N ASN A 73 -2.20 2.58 -5.69
CA ASN A 73 -2.44 3.41 -6.86
C ASN A 73 -3.14 4.74 -6.51
N TYR A 74 -4.20 4.71 -5.71
CA TYR A 74 -4.84 5.88 -5.11
C TYR A 74 -5.55 5.52 -3.78
N PRO A 75 -5.96 6.49 -2.94
CA PRO A 75 -6.37 6.23 -1.54
C PRO A 75 -7.52 5.22 -1.35
N SER A 76 -8.47 5.20 -2.29
CA SER A 76 -9.64 4.32 -2.29
C SER A 76 -9.53 3.19 -3.32
N TYR A 77 -8.32 2.90 -3.81
CA TYR A 77 -8.12 1.87 -4.81
C TYR A 77 -8.56 0.51 -4.30
N GLU A 78 -9.44 -0.13 -5.07
CA GLU A 78 -9.89 -1.51 -4.86
C GLU A 78 -9.72 -2.28 -6.15
N ASN A 79 -9.26 -3.52 -6.02
CA ASN A 79 -9.12 -4.42 -7.17
C ASN A 79 -9.06 -5.87 -6.69
N TYR A 80 -9.50 -6.79 -7.53
CA TYR A 80 -9.51 -8.21 -7.24
C TYR A 80 -8.96 -8.98 -8.43
N TRP A 81 -7.88 -9.73 -8.23
CA TRP A 81 -7.35 -10.61 -9.26
C TRP A 81 -6.70 -11.84 -8.66
N TYR A 82 -6.40 -12.81 -9.51
CA TYR A 82 -5.66 -13.99 -9.11
C TYR A 82 -4.67 -14.39 -10.20
N SER A 83 -3.58 -15.02 -9.77
CA SER A 83 -2.59 -15.66 -10.63
C SER A 83 -2.61 -17.16 -10.38
N LYS A 84 -2.62 -17.94 -11.46
CA LYS A 84 -2.50 -19.40 -11.39
C LYS A 84 -1.02 -19.77 -11.37
N VAL A 85 -0.63 -20.59 -10.40
CA VAL A 85 0.72 -21.14 -10.31
C VAL A 85 0.74 -22.48 -11.04
N TYR A 86 1.44 -22.53 -12.16
CA TYR A 86 1.59 -23.73 -12.98
C TYR A 86 2.67 -24.65 -12.43
N SER A 87 2.41 -25.96 -12.46
CA SER A 87 3.49 -26.95 -12.27
C SER A 87 4.24 -27.13 -13.59
N ARG A 88 5.58 -27.14 -13.55
CA ARG A 88 6.41 -27.40 -14.73
C ARG A 88 6.46 -28.90 -15.10
N ASN A 89 6.09 -29.77 -14.16
CA ASN A 89 6.13 -31.23 -14.29
C ASN A 89 4.80 -31.82 -13.79
N SER A 90 3.78 -31.92 -14.64
CA SER A 90 2.59 -32.70 -14.27
C SER A 90 1.98 -33.36 -15.50
N SER A 91 2.12 -34.68 -15.56
CA SER A 91 1.27 -35.61 -16.32
C SER A 91 -0.16 -35.72 -15.75
N ASP A 92 -0.53 -34.85 -14.81
CA ASP A 92 -1.80 -34.88 -14.09
C ASP A 92 -2.89 -34.09 -14.82
N TYR A 93 -4.13 -34.57 -14.65
CA TYR A 93 -5.37 -34.03 -15.23
C TYR A 93 -5.68 -32.57 -14.82
N CYS A 94 -4.94 -31.99 -13.88
CA CYS A 94 -5.06 -30.60 -13.45
C CYS A 94 -3.69 -29.90 -13.46
N PRO A 95 -3.41 -28.96 -14.40
CA PRO A 95 -2.09 -28.34 -14.55
C PRO A 95 -1.76 -27.25 -13.51
N TYR A 96 -2.69 -26.95 -12.59
CA TYR A 96 -2.57 -25.86 -11.64
C TYR A 96 -2.19 -26.40 -10.25
N LYS A 97 -1.03 -25.98 -9.72
CA LYS A 97 -0.54 -26.38 -8.39
C LYS A 97 -1.00 -25.42 -7.29
N GLY A 98 -1.41 -24.22 -7.66
CA GLY A 98 -1.96 -23.28 -6.70
C GLY A 98 -2.48 -22.00 -7.31
N MET A 99 -3.01 -21.14 -6.44
CA MET A 99 -3.57 -19.84 -6.81
C MET A 99 -3.13 -18.79 -5.81
N ILE A 100 -2.66 -17.66 -6.31
CA ILE A 100 -2.38 -16.46 -5.52
C ILE A 100 -3.45 -15.45 -5.85
N THR A 101 -4.26 -15.08 -4.87
CA THR A 101 -5.33 -14.09 -5.00
C THR A 101 -4.92 -12.80 -4.31
N PHE A 102 -5.20 -11.69 -4.95
CA PHE A 102 -5.05 -10.34 -4.40
C PHE A 102 -6.44 -9.73 -4.30
N ASN A 103 -6.82 -9.39 -3.08
CA ASN A 103 -8.03 -8.66 -2.76
C ASN A 103 -7.64 -7.30 -2.18
N ILE A 104 -7.40 -6.35 -3.07
CA ILE A 104 -6.99 -5.00 -2.71
C ILE A 104 -8.22 -4.22 -2.26
N ARG A 105 -8.12 -3.65 -1.06
CA ARG A 105 -9.17 -2.86 -0.42
C ARG A 105 -8.75 -1.40 -0.29
N SER A 106 -9.74 -0.52 -0.16
CA SER A 106 -9.52 0.88 0.13
C SER A 106 -8.59 1.09 1.32
N SER A 107 -7.65 2.04 1.21
CA SER A 107 -6.76 2.41 2.31
C SER A 107 -7.41 3.36 3.31
N LEU A 108 -8.61 3.92 3.04
CA LEU A 108 -9.13 5.07 3.78
C LEU A 108 -9.35 4.83 5.29
N ASP A 109 -9.82 3.65 5.69
CA ASP A 109 -9.99 3.32 7.11
C ASP A 109 -8.65 3.15 7.82
N TRP A 110 -7.70 2.47 7.16
CA TRP A 110 -6.35 2.29 7.68
C TRP A 110 -5.62 3.64 7.77
N LEU A 111 -5.71 4.45 6.72
CA LEU A 111 -5.10 5.76 6.62
C LEU A 111 -5.61 6.67 7.73
N GLU A 112 -6.91 6.73 7.98
CA GLU A 112 -7.45 7.57 9.06
C GLU A 112 -6.86 7.21 10.44
N ASN A 113 -6.67 5.92 10.72
CA ASN A 113 -6.05 5.47 11.96
C ASN A 113 -4.56 5.82 12.02
N ASP A 114 -3.84 5.60 10.91
CA ASP A 114 -2.40 5.89 10.78
C ASP A 114 -2.11 7.39 10.92
N LEU A 115 -2.92 8.24 10.28
CA LEU A 115 -2.87 9.69 10.40
C LEU A 115 -3.16 10.16 11.82
N ARG A 116 -4.19 9.59 12.46
CA ARG A 116 -4.53 9.92 13.84
C ARG A 116 -3.39 9.63 14.79
N GLU A 117 -2.74 8.48 14.64
CA GLU A 117 -1.60 8.10 15.45
C GLU A 117 -0.37 9.00 15.19
N ALA A 118 -0.10 9.36 13.93
CA ALA A 118 0.99 10.28 13.62
C ALA A 118 0.74 11.69 14.18
N SER A 119 -0.51 12.18 14.11
CA SER A 119 -0.89 13.48 14.66
C SER A 119 -0.84 13.52 16.19
N THR A 120 -1.20 12.44 16.90
CA THR A 120 -1.06 12.41 18.38
C THR A 120 0.39 12.42 18.85
N GLN A 121 1.33 12.19 17.93
CA GLN A 121 2.78 12.23 18.15
C GLN A 121 3.44 13.49 17.58
N ASP A 122 2.65 14.50 17.18
CA ASP A 122 3.12 15.77 16.59
C ASP A 122 4.05 15.60 15.38
N LYS A 123 3.82 14.54 14.58
CA LYS A 123 4.60 14.26 13.36
C LYS A 123 4.15 15.13 12.19
N HIS A 124 5.10 15.46 11.29
CA HIS A 124 4.78 16.04 9.98
C HIS A 124 4.44 14.93 8.99
N ILE A 125 3.24 14.96 8.44
CA ILE A 125 2.74 13.88 7.60
C ILE A 125 2.96 14.18 6.12
N VAL A 126 3.55 13.21 5.42
CA VAL A 126 3.76 13.23 3.96
C VAL A 126 3.11 11.99 3.36
N LEU A 127 2.29 12.18 2.33
CA LEU A 127 1.65 11.07 1.63
C LEU A 127 2.31 10.81 0.28
N CYS A 128 2.32 9.55 -0.15
CA CYS A 128 2.79 9.08 -1.44
C CYS A 128 1.75 8.14 -2.07
N PHE A 129 1.38 8.37 -3.33
CA PHE A 129 0.56 7.43 -4.12
C PHE A 129 0.70 7.72 -5.62
N HIS A 130 0.21 6.83 -6.50
CA HIS A 130 0.53 6.96 -7.92
C HIS A 130 -0.37 7.95 -8.68
N ASP A 131 -1.69 7.77 -8.62
CA ASP A 131 -2.67 8.48 -9.44
C ASP A 131 -3.52 9.48 -8.63
N PRO A 132 -3.26 10.79 -8.75
CA PRO A 132 -4.04 11.84 -8.12
C PRO A 132 -5.15 12.40 -9.01
N CYS A 133 -5.36 11.88 -10.22
CA CYS A 133 -6.29 12.50 -11.13
C CYS A 133 -7.07 11.57 -12.06
N GLU A 134 -6.49 10.64 -12.82
CA GLU A 134 -7.26 10.00 -13.91
C GLU A 134 -8.39 9.11 -13.37
N TYR A 135 -8.07 8.20 -12.47
CA TYR A 135 -9.04 7.29 -11.87
C TYR A 135 -9.58 7.87 -10.56
N PHE A 136 -8.73 8.53 -9.77
CA PHE A 136 -9.16 9.09 -8.49
C PHE A 136 -10.11 10.29 -8.61
N LYS A 137 -10.15 11.00 -9.75
CA LYS A 137 -10.99 12.22 -9.87
C LYS A 137 -12.49 11.98 -9.74
N PHE A 138 -12.97 10.78 -10.04
CA PHE A 138 -14.39 10.43 -10.01
C PHE A 138 -14.70 9.41 -8.92
N ASP A 139 -13.73 9.12 -8.06
CA ASP A 139 -13.85 8.10 -7.05
C ASP A 139 -14.66 8.59 -5.83
N ALA A 140 -15.53 7.73 -5.31
CA ALA A 140 -16.38 8.03 -4.15
C ALA A 140 -15.59 8.34 -2.86
N GLY A 141 -14.35 7.87 -2.78
CA GLY A 141 -13.43 8.12 -1.68
C GLY A 141 -12.78 9.50 -1.69
N ALA A 142 -12.88 10.27 -2.78
CA ALA A 142 -12.16 11.54 -2.94
C ALA A 142 -12.54 12.59 -1.87
N GLU A 143 -13.83 12.73 -1.54
CA GLU A 143 -14.28 13.69 -0.52
C GLU A 143 -13.88 13.25 0.89
N ARG A 144 -13.89 11.94 1.18
CA ARG A 144 -13.39 11.44 2.47
C ARG A 144 -11.89 11.69 2.59
N PHE A 145 -11.12 11.36 1.55
CA PHE A 145 -9.69 11.62 1.52
C PHE A 145 -9.38 13.11 1.72
N LYS A 146 -10.12 14.00 1.05
CA LYS A 146 -9.99 15.45 1.23
C LYS A 146 -10.17 15.86 2.70
N ARG A 147 -11.17 15.32 3.40
CA ARG A 147 -11.35 15.62 4.83
C ARG A 147 -10.16 15.15 5.66
N LEU A 148 -9.67 13.93 5.43
CA LEU A 148 -8.53 13.38 6.16
C LEU A 148 -7.27 14.24 6.00
N ILE A 149 -6.92 14.66 4.78
CA ILE A 149 -5.70 15.46 4.57
C ILE A 149 -5.79 16.86 5.21
N ILE A 150 -7.01 17.41 5.35
CA ILE A 150 -7.25 18.68 6.04
C ILE A 150 -7.18 18.47 7.56
N GLU A 151 -7.94 17.50 8.08
CA GLU A 151 -8.08 17.23 9.52
C GLU A 151 -6.73 16.89 10.17
N TYR A 152 -5.92 16.08 9.51
CA TYR A 152 -4.61 15.64 10.00
C TYR A 152 -3.44 16.50 9.48
N HIS A 153 -3.73 17.66 8.88
CA HIS A 153 -2.73 18.68 8.50
C HIS A 153 -1.59 18.10 7.64
N VAL A 154 -1.93 17.33 6.61
CA VAL A 154 -0.95 16.73 5.70
C VAL A 154 -0.13 17.82 5.03
N ALA A 155 1.20 17.74 5.16
CA ALA A 155 2.11 18.79 4.71
C ALA A 155 2.28 18.80 3.18
N GLY A 156 2.12 17.63 2.54
CA GLY A 156 2.25 17.49 1.10
C GLY A 156 2.05 16.07 0.60
N ILE A 157 1.80 15.96 -0.70
CA ILE A 157 1.48 14.71 -1.37
C ILE A 157 2.43 14.51 -2.54
N PHE A 158 3.18 13.42 -2.56
CA PHE A 158 4.02 13.00 -3.68
C PHE A 158 3.23 12.07 -4.59
N ALA A 159 3.14 12.44 -5.86
CA ALA A 159 2.34 11.70 -6.82
C ALA A 159 3.02 11.48 -8.16
N GLY A 160 2.73 10.34 -8.77
CA GLY A 160 3.16 9.96 -10.10
C GLY A 160 2.13 10.33 -11.16
N HIS A 161 1.95 9.44 -12.14
CA HIS A 161 0.91 9.48 -13.19
C HIS A 161 1.02 10.64 -14.21
N PHE A 162 1.70 11.73 -13.86
CA PHE A 162 1.79 12.96 -14.63
C PHE A 162 2.70 12.92 -15.87
N ARG A 163 3.37 11.80 -16.16
CA ARG A 163 4.25 11.60 -17.32
C ARG A 163 5.24 12.76 -17.54
N TYR A 164 4.92 13.70 -18.43
CA TYR A 164 5.76 14.85 -18.78
C TYR A 164 5.65 16.03 -17.79
N LYS A 165 4.62 16.05 -16.95
CA LYS A 165 4.39 17.07 -15.92
C LYS A 165 5.11 16.68 -14.63
N HIS A 166 5.86 17.62 -14.06
CA HIS A 166 6.63 17.47 -12.83
C HIS A 166 6.70 18.81 -12.09
N GLY A 167 7.07 18.79 -10.80
CA GLY A 167 7.15 19.99 -9.94
C GLY A 167 5.98 20.12 -8.96
N ILE A 168 5.78 21.31 -8.39
CA ILE A 168 4.77 21.55 -7.35
C ILE A 168 3.49 22.15 -7.94
N TYR A 169 2.37 21.54 -7.61
CA TYR A 169 1.02 22.02 -7.87
C TYR A 169 0.35 22.44 -6.56
N ARG A 170 0.36 23.75 -6.27
CA ARG A 170 -0.27 24.34 -5.06
C ARG A 170 -1.78 24.53 -5.19
N HIS A 171 -2.29 24.50 -6.41
CA HIS A 171 -3.72 24.63 -6.74
C HIS A 171 -4.19 23.46 -7.62
N PHE A 172 -3.67 22.26 -7.33
CA PHE A 172 -4.20 21.04 -7.93
C PHE A 172 -5.70 20.94 -7.54
N PRO A 173 -6.61 20.40 -8.40
CA PRO A 173 -8.07 20.52 -8.26
C PRO A 173 -8.60 20.48 -6.82
N LYS A 174 -9.70 21.21 -6.57
CA LYS A 174 -10.38 21.44 -5.25
C LYS A 174 -10.46 20.25 -4.27
N ARG A 175 -10.30 19.03 -4.75
CA ARG A 175 -10.25 17.77 -3.99
C ARG A 175 -9.02 17.64 -3.07
N TYR A 176 -7.97 18.43 -3.27
CA TYR A 176 -6.76 18.41 -2.42
C TYR A 176 -6.66 19.60 -1.47
N ALA A 177 -7.70 20.43 -1.39
CA ALA A 177 -7.66 21.69 -0.66
C ALA A 177 -6.43 22.53 -1.06
N ASP A 178 -5.69 23.06 -0.10
CA ASP A 178 -4.44 23.80 -0.31
C ASP A 178 -3.19 22.94 -0.09
N VAL A 179 -3.35 21.60 0.04
CA VAL A 179 -2.22 20.68 0.22
C VAL A 179 -1.45 20.57 -1.10
N PRO A 180 -0.14 20.89 -1.12
CA PRO A 180 0.63 20.86 -2.34
C PRO A 180 0.84 19.42 -2.85
N ILE A 181 0.65 19.23 -4.15
CA ILE A 181 1.02 18.00 -4.85
C ILE A 181 2.38 18.17 -5.52
N PHE A 182 3.31 17.30 -5.17
CA PHE A 182 4.63 17.15 -5.75
C PHE A 182 4.55 16.07 -6.84
N ALA A 183 4.49 16.49 -8.11
CA ALA A 183 4.53 15.60 -9.25
C ALA A 183 5.97 15.13 -9.48
N CYS A 184 6.25 13.85 -9.19
CA CYS A 184 7.60 13.32 -9.11
C CYS A 184 8.33 13.17 -10.46
N GLY A 185 7.63 13.37 -11.58
CA GLY A 185 8.15 13.11 -12.91
C GLY A 185 8.11 11.62 -13.29
N ALA A 186 8.82 11.27 -14.36
CA ALA A 186 8.88 9.92 -14.88
C ALA A 186 10.26 9.67 -15.54
N PRO A 187 11.00 8.64 -15.08
CA PRO A 187 12.35 8.36 -15.59
C PRO A 187 12.41 8.09 -17.10
N ILE A 188 11.37 7.50 -17.69
CA ILE A 188 11.28 7.27 -19.14
C ILE A 188 11.32 8.57 -19.96
N TYR A 189 10.98 9.70 -19.34
CA TYR A 189 11.05 11.04 -19.93
C TYR A 189 12.24 11.86 -19.40
N GLY A 190 13.18 11.24 -18.68
CA GLY A 190 14.36 11.91 -18.14
C GLY A 190 14.07 12.91 -17.01
N THR A 191 12.88 12.86 -16.40
CA THR A 191 12.49 13.82 -15.35
C THR A 191 12.49 13.18 -13.96
N PHE A 192 12.96 13.94 -12.98
CA PHE A 192 12.86 13.58 -11.56
C PHE A 192 12.67 14.85 -10.71
N LEU A 193 12.13 14.66 -9.51
CA LEU A 193 11.89 15.74 -8.57
C LEU A 193 12.80 15.59 -7.35
N ARG A 194 13.53 16.66 -7.00
CA ARG A 194 14.19 16.77 -5.70
C ARG A 194 13.37 17.69 -4.80
N VAL A 195 13.07 17.24 -3.60
CA VAL A 195 12.39 18.07 -2.59
C VAL A 195 13.28 18.18 -1.36
N ILE A 196 13.52 19.42 -0.94
CA ILE A 196 14.23 19.73 0.29
C ILE A 196 13.19 20.01 1.37
N PHE A 197 13.29 19.26 2.45
CA PHE A 197 12.48 19.43 3.65
C PHE A 197 13.23 20.31 4.65
N TYR A 198 12.56 21.32 5.18
CA TYR A 198 13.03 22.16 6.27
C TYR A 198 12.19 21.89 7.52
N PRO A 199 12.59 20.92 8.38
CA PRO A 199 11.75 20.42 9.45
C PRO A 199 11.38 21.48 10.48
N ARG A 200 12.27 22.45 10.74
CA ARG A 200 12.03 23.54 11.69
C ARG A 200 10.84 24.44 11.33
N ASN A 201 10.56 24.59 10.03
CA ASN A 201 9.51 25.49 9.54
C ASN A 201 8.41 24.73 8.78
N GLN A 202 8.42 23.40 8.82
CA GLN A 202 7.48 22.53 8.09
C GLN A 202 7.32 22.88 6.60
N THR A 203 8.39 23.34 5.97
CA THR A 203 8.35 23.81 4.59
C THR A 203 9.05 22.83 3.67
N MET A 204 8.45 22.63 2.50
CA MET A 204 9.01 21.86 1.40
C MET A 204 9.29 22.78 0.22
N MET A 205 10.48 22.68 -0.35
CA MET A 205 10.87 23.36 -1.58
C MET A 205 11.26 22.32 -2.63
N SER A 206 10.78 22.48 -3.86
CA SER A 206 11.18 21.63 -4.98
C SER A 206 12.28 22.28 -5.79
N GLU A 207 13.24 21.48 -6.22
CA GLU A 207 14.15 21.81 -7.31
C GLU A 207 13.86 20.85 -8.46
N ASN A 208 13.58 21.43 -9.63
CA ASN A 208 13.37 20.67 -10.85
C ASN A 208 14.72 20.46 -11.53
N TYR A 209 15.04 19.22 -11.84
CA TYR A 209 16.24 18.84 -12.57
C TYR A 209 15.86 18.24 -13.93
N TRP A 210 16.62 18.63 -14.95
CA TRP A 210 16.47 18.23 -16.34
C TRP A 210 17.52 17.19 -16.72
#